data_AF-A0A2T9K4D5-F1
#
_entry.id   AF-A0A2T9K4D5-F1
#
_cell.length_a   1.000
_cell.length_b   1.000
_cell.length_c   1.000
_cell.angle_alpha   90.00
_cell.angle_beta   90.00
_cell.angle_gamma   90.00
#
_symmetry.space_group_name_H-M   'P 1'
#
loop_
_entity.id
_entity.type
_entity.pdbx_description
1 polymer ?
#
loop_
_entity_poly.entity_id
_entity_poly.type
_entity_poly.pdbx_seq_one_letter_code
_entity_poly.pdbx_strand_id
1 'polypeptide(L)'
;MARRMKNIERALARMKRLPPAMKEEVDSRLYRKVDQLVGRQKRAAPVDPQSDDPGKFRDSIRAYENPDRPLSYRITADARDADGKFIGGNIEHGHRARDGTHVDASPSFFPTYRAWKKPTKRDLTAGARKALNKIYPKG
;
A
#
# COMPACT_ATOMS: atom_id res chain seq x y z
N MET A 1 5.62 24.71 0.88
CA MET A 1 6.06 23.51 1.66
C MET A 1 5.49 23.47 3.08
N ALA A 2 5.60 24.54 3.88
CA ALA A 2 5.20 24.57 5.30
C ALA A 2 3.73 24.19 5.64
N ARG A 3 2.75 24.54 4.78
CA ARG A 3 1.31 24.23 5.02
C ARG A 3 1.00 22.72 4.95
N ARG A 4 1.75 21.96 4.13
CA ARG A 4 1.54 20.51 3.95
C ARG A 4 2.08 19.72 5.16
N MET A 5 3.19 20.17 5.75
CA MET A 5 3.78 19.60 6.97
C MET A 5 2.87 19.79 8.18
N LYS A 6 2.33 21.00 8.39
CA LYS A 6 1.35 21.27 9.47
C LYS A 6 0.12 20.36 9.43
N ASN A 7 -0.31 19.91 8.26
CA ASN A 7 -1.45 19.00 8.13
C ASN A 7 -1.12 17.55 8.53
N ILE A 8 0.10 17.09 8.24
CA ILE A 8 0.55 15.74 8.59
C ILE A 8 0.72 15.64 10.11
N GLU A 9 1.36 16.61 10.74
CA GLU A 9 1.55 16.65 12.20
C GLU A 9 0.21 16.61 12.95
N ARG A 10 -0.78 17.39 12.50
CA ARG A 10 -2.14 17.36 13.08
C ARG A 10 -2.81 16.00 12.91
N ALA A 11 -2.63 15.36 11.76
CA ALA A 11 -3.17 14.03 11.51
C ALA A 11 -2.50 12.98 12.43
N LEU A 12 -1.18 13.02 12.56
CA LEU A 12 -0.42 12.17 13.48
C LEU A 12 -0.87 12.36 14.93
N ALA A 13 -1.05 13.61 15.37
CA ALA A 13 -1.53 13.92 16.72
C ALA A 13 -2.94 13.37 16.97
N ARG A 14 -3.84 13.46 15.99
CA ARG A 14 -5.19 12.85 16.08
C ARG A 14 -5.12 11.33 16.17
N MET A 15 -4.27 10.70 15.36
CA MET A 15 -4.09 9.23 15.39
C MET A 15 -3.52 8.76 16.73
N LYS A 16 -2.57 9.50 17.32
CA LYS A 16 -2.04 9.19 18.66
C LYS A 16 -3.12 9.16 19.73
N ARG A 17 -4.12 10.05 19.65
CA ARG A 17 -5.24 10.16 20.60
C ARG A 17 -6.33 9.09 20.44
N LEU A 18 -6.28 8.26 19.39
CA LEU A 18 -7.27 7.20 19.21
C LEU A 18 -7.14 6.14 20.31
N PRO A 19 -8.25 5.60 20.83
CA PRO A 19 -8.23 4.49 21.77
C PRO A 19 -7.48 3.28 21.21
N PRO A 20 -6.74 2.50 22.03
CA PRO A 20 -6.00 1.32 21.57
C PRO A 20 -6.86 0.33 20.77
N ALA A 21 -8.06 -0.01 21.28
CA ALA A 21 -8.99 -0.91 20.61
C ALA A 21 -9.44 -0.41 19.22
N MET A 22 -9.49 0.92 19.01
CA MET A 22 -9.79 1.49 17.69
C MET A 22 -8.58 1.38 16.76
N LYS A 23 -7.37 1.59 17.27
CA LYS A 23 -6.14 1.44 16.48
C LYS A 23 -6.00 0.01 15.98
N GLU A 24 -6.18 -0.97 16.86
CA GLU A 24 -6.09 -2.39 16.53
C GLU A 24 -7.11 -2.84 15.48
N GLU A 25 -8.39 -2.47 15.63
CA GLU A 25 -9.43 -2.81 14.64
C GLU A 25 -9.15 -2.15 13.28
N VAL A 26 -8.71 -0.88 13.27
CA VAL A 26 -8.37 -0.17 12.03
C VAL A 26 -7.14 -0.80 11.39
N ASP A 27 -6.13 -1.16 12.16
CA ASP A 27 -4.89 -1.77 11.67
C ASP A 27 -5.15 -3.16 11.07
N SER A 28 -5.87 -4.04 11.77
CA SER A 28 -6.24 -5.37 11.26
C SER A 28 -6.99 -5.30 9.93
N ARG A 29 -7.91 -4.32 9.78
CA ARG A 29 -8.63 -4.11 8.51
C ARG A 29 -7.74 -3.52 7.43
N LEU A 30 -6.90 -2.57 7.80
CA LEU A 30 -5.96 -1.94 6.88
C LEU A 30 -4.99 -2.98 6.32
N TYR A 31 -4.42 -3.83 7.17
CA TYR A 31 -3.58 -4.95 6.75
C TYR A 31 -4.28 -5.84 5.72
N ARG A 32 -5.50 -6.32 6.00
CA ARG A 32 -6.29 -7.14 5.05
C ARG A 32 -6.51 -6.43 3.71
N LYS A 33 -6.79 -5.13 3.73
CA LYS A 33 -7.02 -4.35 2.49
C LYS A 33 -5.73 -4.13 1.71
N VAL A 34 -4.63 -3.94 2.41
CA VAL A 34 -3.30 -3.80 1.81
C VAL A 34 -2.86 -5.12 1.20
N ASP A 35 -3.06 -6.24 1.88
CA ASP A 35 -2.79 -7.58 1.35
C ASP A 35 -3.64 -7.88 0.10
N GLN A 36 -4.93 -7.58 0.14
CA GLN A 36 -5.80 -7.66 -1.04
C GLN A 36 -5.31 -6.77 -2.20
N LEU A 37 -4.76 -5.60 -1.88
CA LEU A 37 -4.23 -4.68 -2.89
C LEU A 37 -2.92 -5.22 -3.50
N VAL A 38 -2.03 -5.80 -2.68
CA VAL A 38 -0.82 -6.50 -3.14
C VAL A 38 -1.21 -7.64 -4.08
N GLY A 39 -2.12 -8.53 -3.68
CA GLY A 39 -2.56 -9.64 -4.53
C GLY A 39 -3.16 -9.17 -5.87
N ARG A 40 -3.89 -8.05 -5.88
CA ARG A 40 -4.39 -7.43 -7.12
C ARG A 40 -3.27 -6.86 -7.98
N GLN A 41 -2.28 -6.21 -7.37
CA GLN A 41 -1.12 -5.68 -8.09
C GLN A 41 -0.30 -6.81 -8.69
N LYS A 42 -0.09 -7.92 -7.95
CA LYS A 42 0.55 -9.13 -8.48
C LYS A 42 -0.18 -9.69 -9.70
N ARG A 43 -1.51 -9.78 -9.67
CA ARG A 43 -2.29 -10.25 -10.83
C ARG A 43 -2.22 -9.34 -12.05
N ALA A 44 -2.06 -8.03 -11.83
CA ALA A 44 -1.97 -7.05 -12.91
C ALA A 44 -0.54 -6.84 -13.40
N ALA A 45 0.46 -7.34 -12.67
CA ALA A 45 1.86 -7.18 -13.03
C ALA A 45 2.19 -8.05 -14.25
N PRO A 46 2.88 -7.49 -15.26
CA PRO A 46 3.30 -8.26 -16.42
C PRO A 46 4.31 -9.34 -16.01
N VAL A 47 4.24 -10.47 -16.71
CA VAL A 47 5.23 -11.56 -16.61
C VAL A 47 5.85 -11.71 -17.98
N ASP A 48 7.15 -11.48 -18.08
CA ASP A 48 7.91 -11.74 -19.30
C ASP A 48 8.35 -13.22 -19.30
N PRO A 49 7.79 -14.06 -20.19
CA PRO A 49 8.18 -15.47 -20.27
C PRO A 49 9.58 -15.67 -20.87
N GLN A 50 10.18 -14.64 -21.47
CA GLN A 50 11.51 -14.71 -22.10
C GLN A 50 12.65 -14.23 -21.18
N SER A 51 12.33 -13.75 -19.98
CA SER A 51 13.30 -13.35 -18.96
C SER A 51 13.96 -14.57 -18.31
N ASP A 52 15.20 -14.43 -17.83
CA ASP A 52 15.87 -15.44 -17.01
C ASP A 52 15.10 -15.74 -15.70
N ASP A 53 14.34 -14.77 -15.19
CA ASP A 53 13.53 -14.88 -13.97
C ASP A 53 12.05 -14.49 -14.19
N PRO A 54 11.25 -15.30 -14.91
CA PRO A 54 9.84 -14.97 -15.19
C PRO A 54 9.03 -14.79 -13.92
N GLY A 55 8.49 -13.57 -13.72
CA GLY A 55 7.61 -13.27 -12.59
C GLY A 55 8.31 -12.77 -11.32
N LYS A 56 9.65 -12.62 -11.31
CA LYS A 56 10.39 -12.04 -10.18
C LYS A 56 9.87 -10.68 -9.74
N PHE A 57 9.55 -9.80 -10.69
CA PHE A 57 8.92 -8.51 -10.39
C PHE A 57 7.56 -8.68 -9.70
N ARG A 58 6.68 -9.55 -10.23
CA ARG A 58 5.38 -9.83 -9.64
C ARG A 58 5.55 -10.29 -8.20
N ASP A 59 6.49 -11.20 -7.97
CA ASP A 59 6.65 -11.85 -6.68
C ASP A 59 7.35 -10.96 -5.64
N SER A 60 8.07 -9.93 -6.10
CA SER A 60 8.70 -8.90 -5.25
C SER A 60 7.73 -7.84 -4.71
N ILE A 61 6.50 -7.73 -5.23
CA ILE A 61 5.48 -6.79 -4.71
C ILE A 61 5.10 -7.20 -3.28
N ARG A 62 5.41 -6.34 -2.31
CA ARG A 62 5.14 -6.59 -0.89
C ARG A 62 4.68 -5.33 -0.17
N ALA A 63 3.94 -5.54 0.91
CA ALA A 63 3.54 -4.49 1.83
C ALA A 63 4.42 -4.48 3.07
N TYR A 64 4.72 -3.28 3.56
CA TYR A 64 5.52 -3.04 4.76
C TYR A 64 4.80 -2.02 5.63
N GLU A 65 4.88 -2.19 6.94
CA GLU A 65 4.47 -1.14 7.86
C GLU A 65 5.30 0.12 7.64
N ASN A 66 4.68 1.28 7.82
CA ASN A 66 5.35 2.55 7.67
C ASN A 66 5.88 3.01 9.02
N PRO A 67 7.20 2.99 9.28
CA PRO A 67 7.75 3.35 10.60
C PRO A 67 7.45 4.81 10.96
N ASP A 68 7.35 5.68 9.96
CA ASP A 68 7.15 7.11 10.15
C ASP A 68 5.66 7.52 10.25
N ARG A 69 4.74 6.58 9.96
CA ARG A 69 3.30 6.87 9.91
C ARG A 69 2.49 5.72 10.52
N PRO A 70 1.90 5.92 11.72
CA PRO A 70 1.04 4.91 12.32
C PRO A 70 -0.20 4.66 11.44
N LEU A 71 -0.69 3.42 11.46
CA LEU A 71 -1.84 2.98 10.66
C LEU A 71 -1.65 3.26 9.17
N SER A 72 -0.45 2.98 8.66
CA SER A 72 -0.09 3.13 7.26
C SER A 72 0.82 1.98 6.84
N TYR A 73 0.61 1.52 5.62
CA TYR A 73 1.51 0.59 4.94
C TYR A 73 2.10 1.24 3.70
N ARG A 74 3.33 0.87 3.36
CA ARG A 74 3.98 1.14 2.07
C ARG A 74 3.91 -0.14 1.26
N ILE A 75 3.52 -0.04 -0.01
CA ILE A 75 3.65 -1.15 -0.95
C ILE A 75 4.79 -0.81 -1.88
N THR A 76 5.75 -1.72 -2.00
CA THR A 76 6.93 -1.56 -2.84
C THR A 76 7.15 -2.82 -3.66
N ALA A 77 7.62 -2.66 -4.89
CA ALA A 77 8.19 -3.75 -5.68
C ALA A 77 9.70 -3.55 -5.82
N ASP A 78 10.39 -4.67 -6.01
CA ASP A 78 11.81 -4.72 -6.34
C ASP A 78 12.69 -3.85 -5.44
N ALA A 79 12.34 -3.80 -4.15
CA ALA A 79 12.95 -2.88 -3.20
C ALA A 79 13.99 -3.54 -2.30
N ARG A 80 14.28 -4.83 -2.51
CA ARG A 80 15.24 -5.60 -1.73
C ARG A 80 16.14 -6.43 -2.64
N ASP A 81 17.42 -6.51 -2.29
CA ASP A 81 18.39 -7.40 -2.94
C ASP A 81 18.20 -8.88 -2.53
N ALA A 82 19.05 -9.76 -3.06
CA ALA A 82 19.02 -11.20 -2.80
C ALA A 82 19.19 -11.55 -1.31
N ASP A 83 19.88 -10.70 -0.54
CA ASP A 83 20.09 -10.85 0.90
C ASP A 83 18.95 -10.19 1.73
N GLY A 84 17.93 -9.66 1.05
CA GLY A 84 16.77 -9.07 1.67
C GLY A 84 16.99 -7.66 2.21
N LYS A 85 18.12 -7.01 1.92
CA LYS A 85 18.40 -5.62 2.33
C LYS A 85 17.64 -4.66 1.44
N PHE A 86 17.07 -3.61 2.03
CA PHE A 86 16.31 -2.61 1.29
C PHE A 86 17.24 -1.75 0.43
N ILE A 87 17.12 -1.85 -0.90
CA ILE A 87 17.92 -1.11 -1.88
C ILE A 87 17.16 0.09 -2.48
N GLY A 88 15.89 0.29 -2.08
CA GLY A 88 14.99 1.26 -2.70
C GLY A 88 14.21 0.62 -3.84
N GLY A 89 12.97 1.06 -4.07
CA GLY A 89 12.15 0.48 -5.13
C GLY A 89 12.72 0.81 -6.50
N ASN A 90 13.27 -0.19 -7.19
CA ASN A 90 13.59 -0.06 -8.60
C ASN A 90 12.27 0.05 -9.36
N ILE A 91 11.91 1.26 -9.76
CA ILE A 91 10.81 1.49 -10.70
C ILE A 91 11.37 1.30 -12.11
N GLU A 92 11.90 0.12 -12.42
CA GLU A 92 12.10 -0.26 -13.82
C GLU A 92 10.83 -0.96 -14.31
N HIS A 93 9.97 -0.17 -14.94
CA HIS A 93 8.89 -0.68 -15.76
C HIS A 93 9.18 -0.38 -17.23
N GLY A 94 10.32 -0.87 -17.70
CA GLY A 94 10.65 -0.93 -19.11
C GLY A 94 10.09 -2.21 -19.72
N HIS A 95 8.82 -2.23 -20.12
CA HIS A 95 8.35 -3.26 -21.04
C HIS A 95 8.88 -2.88 -22.43
N ARG A 96 9.45 -3.82 -23.18
CA ARG A 96 9.68 -3.60 -24.61
C ARG A 96 8.34 -3.61 -25.33
N ALA A 97 7.99 -2.51 -25.97
CA ALA A 97 6.85 -2.44 -26.86
C ALA A 97 7.05 -3.38 -28.07
N ARG A 98 5.98 -3.63 -28.82
CA ARG A 98 6.00 -4.52 -30.01
C ARG A 98 7.00 -4.08 -31.08
N ASP A 99 7.40 -2.82 -31.06
CA ASP A 99 8.41 -2.20 -31.95
C ASP A 99 9.83 -2.22 -31.37
N GLY A 100 10.04 -2.85 -30.21
CA GLY A 100 11.33 -2.95 -29.53
C GLY A 100 11.72 -1.73 -28.70
N THR A 101 10.89 -0.67 -28.66
CA THR A 101 11.17 0.51 -27.83
C THR A 101 10.90 0.23 -26.34
N HIS A 102 11.62 0.88 -25.44
CA HIS A 102 11.34 0.79 -24.00
C HIS A 102 10.20 1.74 -23.67
N VAL A 103 9.11 1.21 -23.12
CA VAL A 103 8.01 2.02 -22.59
C VAL A 103 8.47 2.64 -21.28
N ASP A 104 8.24 3.94 -21.13
CA ASP A 104 8.53 4.65 -19.89
C ASP A 104 7.80 3.99 -18.71
N ALA A 105 8.50 3.92 -17.57
CA ALA A 105 8.02 3.31 -16.36
C ALA A 105 6.78 4.03 -15.82
N SER A 106 5.60 3.62 -16.27
CA SER A 106 4.33 4.07 -15.70
C SER A 106 3.98 3.15 -14.54
N PRO A 107 3.86 3.65 -13.30
CA PRO A 107 3.55 2.80 -12.16
C PRO A 107 2.15 2.19 -12.33
N SER A 108 2.13 0.92 -12.75
CA SER A 108 0.98 -0.01 -12.74
C SER A 108 0.27 -0.07 -11.38
N PHE A 109 0.93 0.42 -10.32
CA PHE A 109 0.39 0.66 -8.99
C PHE A 109 -0.81 1.62 -8.95
N PHE A 110 -0.85 2.64 -9.82
CA PHE A 110 -1.87 3.70 -9.73
C PHE A 110 -3.28 3.24 -10.14
N PRO A 111 -3.50 2.51 -11.25
CA PRO A 111 -4.82 2.04 -11.62
C PRO A 111 -5.48 1.17 -10.55
N THR A 112 -4.74 0.18 -10.04
CA THR A 112 -5.25 -0.74 -9.01
C THR A 112 -5.54 0.02 -7.70
N TYR A 113 -4.65 0.91 -7.26
CA TYR A 113 -4.93 1.73 -6.08
C TYR A 113 -6.13 2.66 -6.28
N ARG A 114 -6.25 3.34 -7.45
CA ARG A 114 -7.36 4.26 -7.75
C ARG A 114 -8.71 3.54 -7.72
N ALA A 115 -8.78 2.35 -8.28
CA ALA A 115 -10.00 1.53 -8.26
C ALA A 115 -10.43 1.15 -6.83
N TRP A 116 -9.46 0.84 -5.96
CA TRP A 116 -9.72 0.30 -4.63
C TRP A 116 -9.73 1.33 -3.50
N LYS A 117 -9.26 2.56 -3.73
CA LYS A 117 -9.22 3.63 -2.73
C LYS A 117 -10.58 3.91 -2.07
N LYS A 118 -11.66 4.03 -2.88
CA LYS A 118 -13.00 4.33 -2.37
C LYS A 118 -13.58 3.16 -1.54
N PRO A 119 -13.60 1.91 -2.04
CA PRO A 119 -14.00 0.75 -1.25
C PRO A 119 -13.20 0.59 0.05
N THR A 120 -11.87 0.71 0.00
CA THR A 120 -11.01 0.60 1.18
C THR A 120 -11.35 1.67 2.22
N LYS A 121 -11.52 2.92 1.81
CA LYS A 121 -11.90 4.00 2.74
C LYS A 121 -13.25 3.73 3.42
N ARG A 122 -14.24 3.22 2.69
CA ARG A 122 -15.56 2.89 3.23
C ARG A 122 -15.46 1.80 4.30
N ASP A 123 -14.72 0.73 4.03
CA ASP A 123 -14.53 -0.37 4.98
C ASP A 123 -13.78 0.05 6.26
N LEU A 124 -12.70 0.83 6.12
CA LEU A 124 -11.98 1.38 7.27
C LEU A 124 -12.87 2.28 8.14
N THR A 125 -13.70 3.11 7.49
CA THR A 125 -14.64 4.00 8.21
C THR A 125 -15.71 3.19 8.95
N ALA A 126 -16.23 2.12 8.34
CA ALA A 126 -17.20 1.24 8.98
C ALA A 126 -16.59 0.52 10.19
N GLY A 127 -15.35 0.03 10.07
CA GLY A 127 -14.61 -0.57 11.19
C GLY A 127 -14.38 0.39 12.35
N ALA A 128 -13.89 1.59 12.05
CA ALA A 128 -13.68 2.63 13.06
C ALA A 128 -14.98 3.00 13.79
N ARG A 129 -16.12 3.11 13.07
CA ARG A 129 -17.43 3.35 13.67
C ARG A 129 -17.88 2.20 14.57
N LYS A 130 -17.68 0.95 14.14
CA LYS A 130 -18.00 -0.23 14.95
C LYS A 130 -17.18 -0.26 16.24
N ALA A 131 -15.88 0.04 16.15
CA ALA A 131 -15.02 0.15 17.33
C ALA A 131 -15.46 1.28 18.26
N LEU A 132 -15.82 2.45 17.70
CA LEU A 132 -16.32 3.58 18.48
C LEU A 132 -17.59 3.22 19.26
N ASN A 133 -18.55 2.56 18.61
CA ASN A 133 -19.81 2.15 19.26
C ASN A 133 -19.60 1.08 20.35
N LYS A 134 -18.53 0.28 20.27
CA LYS A 134 -18.17 -0.66 21.35
C LYS A 134 -17.60 0.07 22.57
N ILE A 135 -16.81 1.10 22.33
CA ILE A 135 -16.16 1.90 23.39
C ILE A 135 -17.17 2.85 24.05
N TYR A 136 -18.06 3.41 23.24
CA TYR A 136 -19.13 4.32 23.67
C TYR A 136 -20.48 3.77 23.16
N PRO A 137 -21.07 2.78 23.86
CA PRO A 137 -22.40 2.31 23.52
C PRO A 137 -23.37 3.49 23.59
N LYS A 138 -24.17 3.68 22.55
CA LYS A 138 -25.30 4.60 22.66
C LYS A 138 -26.30 3.95 23.62
N GLY A 139 -26.55 4.63 24.74
CA GLY A 139 -27.71 4.34 25.58
C GLY A 139 -29.00 4.59 24.83
#